data_AF-A0A939UQG0-F1
#
_entry.id   AF-A0A939UQG0-F1
#
_cell.length_a   1.000
_cell.length_b   1.000
_cell.length_c   1.000
_cell.angle_alpha   90.00
_cell.angle_beta   90.00
_cell.angle_gamma   90.00
#
_symmetry.space_group_name_H-M   'P 1'
#
loop_
_entity.id
_entity.type
_entity.pdbx_description
1 polymer ?
#
loop_
_entity_poly.entity_id
_entity_poly.type
_entity_poly.pdbx_seq_one_letter_code
_entity_poly.pdbx_strand_id
1 'polypeptide(L)'
;ISCDAELSFKEKWYVKVTNQEIISAKMSMNNSIFRRHLNGRIMANDPDVFFLRDDGMKPAKFTMEQKKLLAKINNMFGSVLFVSDDIGAYDDEKMQILLDSYNKFDGKVLNAEYVDHDDIEIVYEKDGVKHTLRYNTLTGENSDK
;
A
#
# COMPACT_ATOMS: atom_id res chain seq x y z
N ILE A 1 2.33 11.88 2.79
CA ILE A 1 3.59 11.68 3.57
C ILE A 1 4.71 11.05 2.72
N SER A 2 4.55 11.02 1.41
CA SER A 2 5.34 10.21 0.48
C SER A 2 5.34 10.84 -0.92
N CYS A 3 6.01 10.20 -1.87
CA CYS A 3 5.90 10.47 -3.31
C CYS A 3 4.60 9.87 -3.87
N ASP A 4 4.24 10.31 -5.08
CA ASP A 4 3.08 9.78 -5.81
C ASP A 4 3.21 8.28 -6.10
N ALA A 5 2.10 7.56 -6.04
CA ALA A 5 1.94 6.18 -6.42
C ALA A 5 1.91 6.04 -7.94
N GLU A 6 2.74 5.15 -8.47
CA GLU A 6 2.82 4.87 -9.90
C GLU A 6 1.68 3.93 -10.34
N LEU A 7 1.30 4.01 -11.61
CA LEU A 7 0.30 3.12 -12.22
C LEU A 7 0.83 1.72 -12.53
N SER A 8 1.99 1.35 -12.01
CA SER A 8 2.55 -0.01 -12.09
C SER A 8 3.36 -0.32 -10.84
N PHE A 9 3.26 -1.57 -10.35
CA PHE A 9 4.03 -2.02 -9.21
C PHE A 9 5.54 -2.07 -9.51
N LYS A 10 5.90 -2.56 -10.71
CA LYS A 10 7.30 -2.66 -11.14
C LYS A 10 7.92 -1.29 -11.33
N GLU A 11 9.05 -1.06 -10.68
CA GLU A 11 9.82 0.19 -10.83
C GLU A 11 10.29 0.40 -12.28
N LYS A 12 10.22 1.65 -12.73
CA LYS A 12 10.80 2.06 -14.00
C LYS A 12 12.31 2.26 -13.83
N TRP A 13 13.07 2.10 -14.91
CA TRP A 13 14.54 2.15 -14.88
C TRP A 13 15.09 3.46 -14.28
N TYR A 14 14.39 4.57 -14.49
CA TYR A 14 14.83 5.89 -14.04
C TYR A 14 14.83 6.01 -12.51
N VAL A 15 14.01 5.22 -11.80
CA VAL A 15 13.93 5.27 -10.33
C VAL A 15 15.28 5.02 -9.67
N LYS A 16 16.12 4.20 -10.31
CA LYS A 16 17.45 3.83 -9.80
C LYS A 16 18.51 4.92 -9.98
N VAL A 17 18.24 5.92 -10.81
CA VAL A 17 19.20 6.98 -11.17
C VAL A 17 18.68 8.39 -10.83
N THR A 18 17.56 8.48 -10.13
CA THR A 18 16.95 9.74 -9.67
C THR A 18 16.84 9.78 -8.15
N ASN A 19 16.26 10.85 -7.61
CA ASN A 19 15.95 10.95 -6.17
C ASN A 19 14.78 10.01 -5.77
N GLN A 20 14.55 9.86 -4.47
CA GLN A 20 13.51 8.98 -3.91
C GLN A 20 12.10 9.58 -3.86
N GLU A 21 11.93 10.83 -4.32
CA GLU A 21 10.65 11.55 -4.32
C GLU A 21 9.94 11.50 -5.69
N ILE A 22 10.53 10.82 -6.67
CA ILE A 22 9.87 10.56 -7.95
C ILE A 22 8.76 9.52 -7.81
N ILE A 23 7.79 9.56 -8.73
CA ILE A 23 6.64 8.63 -8.77
C ILE A 23 7.07 7.16 -8.72
N SER A 24 6.61 6.42 -7.71
CA SER A 24 6.96 5.01 -7.49
C SER A 24 6.03 4.36 -6.47
N ALA A 25 5.43 3.21 -6.82
CA ALA A 25 4.63 2.41 -5.90
C ALA A 25 5.47 1.89 -4.72
N LYS A 26 6.69 1.41 -4.98
CA LYS A 26 7.62 0.92 -3.94
C LYS A 26 7.97 2.02 -2.94
N MET A 27 8.38 3.19 -3.42
CA MET A 27 8.76 4.30 -2.53
C MET A 27 7.54 4.86 -1.79
N SER A 28 6.38 4.90 -2.47
CA SER A 28 5.11 5.29 -1.86
C SER A 28 4.80 4.43 -0.62
N MET A 29 4.77 3.10 -0.80
CA MET A 29 4.52 2.13 0.28
C MET A 29 5.58 2.19 1.38
N ASN A 30 6.86 2.22 1.02
CA ASN A 30 7.97 2.26 1.97
C ASN A 30 7.87 3.47 2.90
N ASN A 31 7.68 4.65 2.35
CA ASN A 31 7.57 5.87 3.13
C ASN A 31 6.36 5.82 4.06
N SER A 32 5.21 5.30 3.61
CA SER A 32 4.03 5.11 4.46
C SER A 32 4.35 4.22 5.67
N ILE A 33 5.04 3.10 5.46
CA ILE A 33 5.45 2.16 6.53
C ILE A 33 6.45 2.80 7.50
N PHE A 34 7.52 3.41 6.99
CA PHE A 34 8.63 3.86 7.82
C PHE A 34 8.41 5.26 8.41
N ARG A 35 7.48 6.05 7.86
CA ARG A 35 7.02 7.32 8.43
C ARG A 35 5.73 7.18 9.26
N ARG A 36 5.27 5.95 9.54
CA ARG A 36 4.05 5.66 10.34
C ARG A 36 4.03 6.34 11.71
N HIS A 37 5.20 6.53 12.33
CA HIS A 37 5.32 7.11 13.67
C HIS A 37 4.89 8.59 13.72
N LEU A 38 4.78 9.27 12.57
CA LEU A 38 4.30 10.64 12.46
C LEU A 38 2.76 10.73 12.51
N ASN A 39 2.08 9.63 12.15
CA ASN A 39 0.62 9.59 12.04
C ASN A 39 -0.05 9.84 13.40
N GLY A 40 -1.02 10.75 13.44
CA GLY A 40 -1.74 11.14 14.65
C GLY A 40 -0.90 11.93 15.68
N ARG A 41 0.38 12.20 15.39
CA ARG A 41 1.26 13.01 16.26
C ARG A 41 1.51 14.40 15.67
N ILE A 42 1.87 14.44 14.38
CA ILE A 42 2.15 15.70 13.66
C ILE A 42 1.02 16.00 12.68
N MET A 43 0.50 14.96 12.03
CA MET A 43 -0.55 15.08 11.01
C MET A 43 -1.30 13.74 10.88
N ALA A 44 -2.42 13.74 10.15
CA ALA A 44 -2.97 12.51 9.60
C ALA A 44 -2.12 12.10 8.38
N ASN A 45 -1.55 10.90 8.40
CA ASN A 45 -0.76 10.42 7.28
C ASN A 45 -1.68 10.08 6.10
N ASP A 46 -1.40 10.71 4.97
CA ASP A 46 -1.90 10.33 3.66
C ASP A 46 -0.85 9.45 2.95
N PRO A 47 -1.09 8.13 2.80
CA PRO A 47 -0.21 7.19 2.12
C PRO A 47 -0.34 7.23 0.59
N ASP A 48 -1.09 8.21 0.06
CA ASP A 48 -1.53 8.33 -1.33
C ASP A 48 -2.67 7.35 -1.71
N VAL A 49 -3.09 7.41 -2.98
CA VAL A 49 -4.17 6.61 -3.55
C VAL A 49 -3.77 5.15 -3.75
N PHE A 50 -4.76 4.26 -3.71
CA PHE A 50 -4.66 2.92 -4.27
C PHE A 50 -5.54 2.79 -5.51
N PHE A 51 -5.31 1.73 -6.29
CA PHE A 51 -5.99 1.49 -7.58
C PHE A 51 -6.60 0.10 -7.61
N LEU A 52 -7.85 0.00 -8.04
CA LEU A 52 -8.58 -1.23 -8.33
C LEU A 52 -9.01 -1.34 -9.80
N ARG A 53 -9.03 -0.24 -10.57
CA ARG A 53 -9.42 -0.24 -11.99
C ARG A 53 -8.46 -1.02 -12.89
N ASP A 54 -9.01 -1.63 -13.93
CA ASP A 54 -8.27 -2.39 -14.94
C ASP A 54 -8.25 -1.68 -16.31
N ASP A 55 -9.05 -0.64 -16.46
CA ASP A 55 -9.40 -0.01 -17.72
C ASP A 55 -9.20 1.52 -17.72
N GLY A 56 -9.69 2.18 -18.77
CA GLY A 56 -9.56 3.61 -19.02
C GLY A 56 -8.30 4.01 -19.79
N MET A 57 -8.07 5.32 -19.95
CA MET A 57 -6.94 5.86 -20.73
C MET A 57 -5.56 5.59 -20.12
N LYS A 58 -5.50 5.29 -18.81
CA LYS A 58 -4.25 5.07 -18.07
C LYS A 58 -4.38 3.89 -17.10
N PRO A 59 -4.62 2.65 -17.54
CA PRO A 59 -4.96 1.53 -16.67
C PRO A 59 -3.89 1.27 -15.60
N ALA A 60 -4.31 0.87 -14.40
CA ALA A 60 -3.40 0.49 -13.32
C ALA A 60 -2.85 -0.91 -13.62
N LYS A 61 -1.57 -0.99 -13.99
CA LYS A 61 -0.84 -2.21 -14.32
C LYS A 61 -0.36 -2.91 -13.06
N PHE A 62 -1.32 -3.36 -12.26
CA PHE A 62 -1.12 -4.16 -11.06
C PHE A 62 -1.87 -5.48 -11.22
N THR A 63 -1.33 -6.57 -10.68
CA THR A 63 -2.12 -7.77 -10.46
C THR A 63 -3.14 -7.53 -9.33
N MET A 64 -4.20 -8.34 -9.25
CA MET A 64 -5.18 -8.20 -8.16
C MET A 64 -4.53 -8.31 -6.77
N GLU A 65 -3.56 -9.20 -6.60
CA GLU A 65 -2.82 -9.35 -5.34
C GLU A 65 -1.98 -8.12 -5.00
N GLN A 66 -1.35 -7.48 -6.00
CA GLN A 66 -0.63 -6.22 -5.78
C GLN A 66 -1.57 -5.07 -5.41
N LYS A 67 -2.78 -5.04 -5.99
CA LYS A 67 -3.82 -4.06 -5.65
C LYS A 67 -4.29 -4.22 -4.21
N LYS A 68 -4.60 -5.46 -3.79
CA LYS A 68 -4.96 -5.80 -2.41
C LYS A 68 -3.83 -5.45 -1.44
N LEU A 69 -2.58 -5.75 -1.80
CA LEU A 69 -1.41 -5.39 -1.00
C LEU A 69 -1.27 -3.88 -0.82
N LEU A 70 -1.35 -3.09 -1.91
CA LEU A 70 -1.27 -1.63 -1.83
C LEU A 70 -2.40 -1.06 -0.96
N ALA A 71 -3.64 -1.51 -1.17
CA ALA A 71 -4.78 -1.06 -0.38
C ALA A 71 -4.61 -1.41 1.11
N LYS A 72 -4.11 -2.61 1.42
CA LYS A 72 -3.82 -3.04 2.80
C LYS A 72 -2.72 -2.20 3.46
N ILE A 73 -1.60 -1.94 2.77
CA ILE A 73 -0.52 -1.09 3.30
C ILE A 73 -1.03 0.33 3.53
N ASN A 74 -1.79 0.90 2.60
CA ASN A 74 -2.37 2.22 2.79
C ASN A 74 -3.31 2.23 4.01
N ASN A 75 -4.20 1.24 4.14
CA ASN A 75 -5.09 1.10 5.29
C ASN A 75 -4.35 0.98 6.63
N MET A 76 -3.30 0.17 6.70
CA MET A 76 -2.54 -0.06 7.94
C MET A 76 -1.75 1.16 8.42
N PHE A 77 -1.25 1.98 7.50
CA PHE A 77 -0.30 3.07 7.81
C PHE A 77 -0.83 4.48 7.53
N GLY A 78 -2.00 4.60 6.89
CA GLY A 78 -2.69 5.85 6.61
C GLY A 78 -3.82 6.15 7.60
N SER A 79 -4.20 7.42 7.67
CA SER A 79 -5.44 7.86 8.31
C SER A 79 -6.34 8.67 7.38
N VAL A 80 -5.86 8.93 6.17
CA VAL A 80 -6.64 9.44 5.06
C VAL A 80 -6.43 8.46 3.91
N LEU A 81 -7.52 7.96 3.32
CA LEU A 81 -7.47 6.96 2.26
C LEU A 81 -8.28 7.44 1.07
N PHE A 82 -7.65 7.39 -0.11
CA PHE A 82 -8.27 7.79 -1.36
C PHE A 82 -8.12 6.69 -2.42
N VAL A 83 -9.05 6.70 -3.37
CA VAL A 83 -9.02 5.85 -4.56
C VAL A 83 -9.10 6.76 -5.78
N SER A 84 -8.34 6.46 -6.83
CA SER A 84 -8.23 7.31 -8.04
C SER A 84 -8.85 6.65 -9.27
N ASP A 85 -10.07 6.16 -9.07
CA ASP A 85 -10.78 5.30 -10.02
C ASP A 85 -12.25 5.74 -10.19
N ASP A 86 -12.87 5.31 -11.29
CA ASP A 86 -14.32 5.39 -11.43
C ASP A 86 -14.97 4.22 -10.67
N ILE A 87 -15.48 4.52 -9.48
CA ILE A 87 -16.15 3.54 -8.61
C ILE A 87 -17.40 2.96 -9.29
N GLY A 88 -18.05 3.70 -10.21
CA GLY A 88 -19.22 3.22 -10.94
C GLY A 88 -18.93 2.03 -11.86
N ALA A 89 -17.66 1.78 -12.18
CA ALA A 89 -17.20 0.66 -12.99
C ALA A 89 -16.79 -0.59 -12.16
N TYR A 90 -16.93 -0.56 -10.84
CA TYR A 90 -16.50 -1.67 -9.99
C TYR A 90 -17.46 -2.86 -10.08
N ASP A 91 -16.86 -4.05 -10.18
CA ASP A 91 -17.53 -5.31 -9.90
C ASP A 91 -17.64 -5.55 -8.37
N ASP A 92 -18.34 -6.62 -8.00
CA ASP A 92 -18.56 -6.97 -6.60
C ASP A 92 -17.25 -7.21 -5.83
N GLU A 93 -16.22 -7.78 -6.47
CA GLU A 93 -14.93 -8.02 -5.83
C GLU A 93 -14.23 -6.69 -5.50
N LYS A 94 -14.14 -5.77 -6.47
CA LYS A 94 -13.52 -4.45 -6.29
C LYS A 94 -14.28 -3.61 -5.27
N MET A 95 -15.61 -3.68 -5.30
CA MET A 95 -16.45 -3.00 -4.31
C MET A 95 -16.16 -3.52 -2.89
N GLN A 96 -16.06 -4.84 -2.72
CA GLN A 96 -15.74 -5.41 -1.42
C GLN A 96 -14.35 -4.99 -0.94
N ILE A 97 -13.33 -5.03 -1.81
CA ILE A 97 -11.97 -4.56 -1.48
C ILE A 97 -11.98 -3.09 -1.06
N LEU A 98 -12.75 -2.23 -1.76
CA LEU A 98 -12.88 -0.82 -1.42
C LEU A 98 -13.48 -0.63 -0.01
N LEU A 99 -14.59 -1.31 0.27
CA LEU A 99 -15.27 -1.22 1.56
C LEU A 99 -14.38 -1.73 2.70
N ASP A 100 -13.71 -2.86 2.49
CA ASP A 100 -12.76 -3.43 3.45
C ASP A 100 -11.58 -2.49 3.71
N SER A 101 -11.10 -1.81 2.67
CA SER A 101 -9.99 -0.85 2.78
C SER A 101 -10.37 0.44 3.51
N TYR A 102 -11.65 0.83 3.51
CA TYR A 102 -12.14 2.00 4.25
C TYR A 102 -12.54 1.70 5.69
N ASN A 103 -12.74 0.42 6.05
CA ASN A 103 -12.80 0.05 7.44
C ASN A 103 -11.46 0.40 8.10
N LYS A 104 -11.51 1.25 9.12
CA LYS A 104 -10.29 1.66 9.84
C LYS A 104 -9.54 0.41 10.29
N PHE A 105 -8.22 0.39 10.04
CA PHE A 105 -7.37 -0.65 10.59
C PHE A 105 -7.56 -0.71 12.12
N ASP A 106 -8.09 -1.83 12.58
CA ASP A 106 -8.47 -2.12 13.97
C ASP A 106 -7.38 -2.91 14.71
N GLY A 107 -6.27 -3.20 14.03
CA GLY A 107 -5.09 -3.82 14.63
C GLY A 107 -4.07 -2.82 15.17
N LYS A 108 -3.03 -3.37 15.78
CA LYS A 108 -1.85 -2.63 16.25
C LYS A 108 -0.60 -3.14 15.57
N VAL A 109 0.05 -2.30 14.77
CA VAL A 109 1.37 -2.62 14.22
C VAL A 109 2.39 -2.68 15.34
N LEU A 110 3.04 -3.84 15.52
CA LEU A 110 4.06 -4.09 16.53
C LEU A 110 5.46 -3.80 15.96
N ASN A 111 5.71 -4.24 14.73
CA ASN A 111 6.99 -4.07 14.05
C ASN A 111 6.81 -3.92 12.54
N ALA A 112 7.74 -3.23 11.90
CA ALA A 112 7.85 -3.20 10.44
C ALA A 112 9.31 -2.94 10.06
N GLU A 113 9.94 -3.89 9.35
CA GLU A 113 11.35 -3.83 9.00
C GLU A 113 11.65 -4.55 7.67
N TYR A 114 12.81 -4.23 7.10
CA TYR A 114 13.40 -5.04 6.04
C TYR A 114 14.03 -6.29 6.66
N VAL A 115 13.58 -7.46 6.23
CA VAL A 115 14.13 -8.76 6.66
C VAL A 115 15.10 -9.36 5.63
N ASP A 116 15.08 -8.82 4.41
CA ASP A 116 16.06 -9.06 3.35
C ASP A 116 16.19 -7.78 2.50
N HIS A 117 17.04 -7.78 1.47
CA HIS A 117 17.28 -6.64 0.58
C HIS A 117 15.99 -6.11 -0.06
N ASP A 118 15.08 -7.00 -0.45
CA ASP A 118 13.84 -6.64 -1.13
C ASP A 118 12.58 -7.08 -0.39
N ASP A 119 12.69 -7.64 0.81
CA ASP A 119 11.54 -8.13 1.58
C ASP A 119 11.28 -7.30 2.84
N ILE A 120 10.03 -6.86 2.99
CA ILE A 120 9.55 -6.20 4.20
C ILE A 120 8.66 -7.18 4.98
N GLU A 121 8.85 -7.21 6.29
CA GLU A 121 7.99 -7.90 7.24
C GLU A 121 7.30 -6.88 8.16
N ILE A 122 5.99 -7.05 8.33
CA ILE A 122 5.14 -6.27 9.22
C ILE A 122 4.47 -7.23 10.18
N VAL A 123 4.80 -7.10 11.47
CA VAL A 123 4.15 -7.85 12.55
C VAL A 123 3.09 -6.95 13.16
N TYR A 124 1.85 -7.44 13.20
CA TYR A 124 0.73 -6.72 13.78
C TYR A 124 -0.13 -7.64 14.65
N GLU A 125 -0.83 -7.06 15.62
CA GLU A 125 -1.79 -7.77 16.45
C GLU A 125 -3.20 -7.34 16.07
N LYS A 126 -4.09 -8.30 15.85
CA LYS A 126 -5.52 -8.08 15.60
C LYS A 126 -6.31 -9.10 16.40
N ASP A 127 -7.33 -8.66 17.12
CA ASP A 127 -8.17 -9.51 17.98
C ASP A 127 -7.38 -10.39 18.97
N GLY A 128 -6.25 -9.88 19.46
CA GLY A 128 -5.35 -10.60 20.36
C GLY A 128 -4.49 -11.68 19.68
N VAL A 129 -4.58 -11.83 18.36
CA VAL A 129 -3.77 -12.75 17.55
C VAL A 129 -2.67 -11.96 16.85
N LYS A 130 -1.45 -12.49 16.88
CA LYS A 130 -0.33 -11.93 16.13
C LYS A 130 -0.35 -12.47 14.70
N HIS A 131 -0.21 -11.55 13.77
CA HIS A 131 -0.09 -11.81 12.35
C HIS A 131 1.22 -11.25 11.81
N THR A 132 1.70 -11.88 10.75
CA THR A 132 2.89 -11.49 10.00
C THR A 132 2.54 -11.34 8.53
N LEU A 133 2.52 -10.09 8.06
CA LEU A 133 2.49 -9.75 6.65
C LEU A 133 3.93 -9.62 6.16
N ARG A 134 4.33 -10.46 5.21
CA ARG A 134 5.61 -10.35 4.49
C ARG A 134 5.36 -10.14 3.02
N TYR A 135 6.08 -9.22 2.39
CA TYR A 135 6.01 -9.00 0.96
C TYR A 135 7.34 -8.59 0.33
N ASN A 136 7.50 -8.95 -0.94
CA ASN A 136 8.62 -8.53 -1.75
C ASN A 136 8.33 -7.17 -2.42
N THR A 137 9.21 -6.20 -2.23
CA THR A 137 9.07 -4.82 -2.70
C THR A 137 9.24 -4.65 -4.22
N LEU A 138 9.74 -5.66 -4.93
CA LEU A 138 9.91 -5.62 -6.39
C LEU A 138 8.77 -6.33 -7.13
N THR A 139 8.29 -7.45 -6.59
CA THR A 139 7.27 -8.30 -7.24
C THR A 139 5.87 -8.11 -6.64
N GLY A 140 5.76 -7.70 -5.38
CA GLY A 140 4.51 -7.63 -4.64
C GLY A 140 3.97 -8.99 -4.21
N GLU A 141 4.72 -10.06 -4.44
CA GLU A 141 4.43 -11.38 -3.87
C GLU A 141 4.42 -11.26 -2.35
N ASN A 142 3.36 -11.75 -1.72
CA ASN A 142 3.13 -11.53 -0.30
C ASN A 142 2.44 -12.73 0.36
N SER A 143 2.58 -12.79 1.68
CA SER A 143 1.87 -13.73 2.54
C SER A 143 1.46 -13.03 3.82
N ASP A 144 0.25 -13.32 4.29
CA ASP A 144 -0.30 -12.79 5.52
C ASP A 144 -0.83 -13.95 6.37
N LYS A 145 -0.18 -14.22 7.50
CA LYS A 145 -0.45 -15.37 8.37
C LYS A 145 -0.63 -14.89 9.79
#